data_AF-A0A1S2DDW9-F1
#
_entry.id   AF-A0A1S2DDW9-F1
#
_cell.length_a   1.000
_cell.length_b   1.000
_cell.length_c   1.000
_cell.angle_alpha   90.00
_cell.angle_beta   90.00
_cell.angle_gamma   90.00
#
_symmetry.space_group_name_H-M   'P 1'
#
loop_
_entity.id
_entity.type
_entity.pdbx_description
1 polymer ?
#
loop_
_entity_poly.entity_id
_entity_poly.type
_entity_poly.pdbx_seq_one_letter_code
_entity_poly.pdbx_strand_id
1 'polypeptide(L)'
;MNDSHTSHDGTSHGSHKSYTVGLILSIALTLAAFGVVMLGKFSILATAITVIVTAVVQVLVQLILFMHLEFRTQQGRESGGFFVFTAVIIGLIVGGSLWIMHHLRLNLM
;
A
#
# COMPACT_ATOMS: atom_id res chain seq x y z
N MET A 1 -1.29 -33.24 -49.22
CA MET A 1 -0.25 -33.42 -48.19
C MET A 1 -0.80 -32.94 -46.86
N ASN A 2 -0.53 -33.72 -45.81
CA ASN A 2 -0.88 -33.50 -44.41
C ASN A 2 0.36 -32.90 -43.71
N ASP A 3 0.22 -31.81 -42.95
CA ASP A 3 1.08 -31.42 -41.82
C ASP A 3 0.26 -30.46 -40.93
N SER A 4 -0.43 -30.89 -39.87
CA SER A 4 0.05 -31.20 -38.50
C SER A 4 0.64 -30.00 -37.73
N HIS A 5 -0.15 -29.50 -36.77
CA HIS A 5 0.19 -28.94 -35.45
C HIS A 5 1.47 -28.09 -35.26
N THR A 6 1.26 -26.82 -34.90
CA THR A 6 2.05 -26.17 -33.83
C THR A 6 1.11 -25.44 -32.88
N SER A 7 0.65 -26.19 -31.88
CA SER A 7 0.18 -25.66 -30.61
C SER A 7 1.38 -25.15 -29.79
N HIS A 8 1.13 -24.23 -28.87
CA HIS A 8 2.04 -23.66 -27.86
C HIS A 8 3.03 -22.59 -28.34
N ASP A 9 2.72 -21.34 -28.00
CA ASP A 9 3.46 -20.69 -26.93
C ASP A 9 2.58 -19.64 -26.23
N GLY A 10 2.27 -19.94 -24.97
CA GLY A 10 1.48 -19.08 -24.10
C GLY A 10 2.25 -17.82 -23.79
N THR A 11 1.94 -16.74 -24.50
CA THR A 11 2.39 -15.39 -24.17
C THR A 11 1.81 -15.00 -22.81
N SER A 12 2.59 -15.29 -21.78
CA SER A 12 2.38 -14.95 -20.38
C SER A 12 1.87 -13.52 -20.24
N HIS A 13 0.56 -13.38 -20.12
CA HIS A 13 -0.11 -12.16 -19.69
C HIS A 13 0.23 -11.94 -18.20
N GLY A 14 1.44 -11.46 -17.92
CA GLY A 14 1.90 -11.08 -16.58
C GLY A 14 1.09 -9.93 -15.95
N SER A 15 0.25 -9.28 -16.74
CA SER A 15 -0.65 -8.21 -16.31
C SER A 15 -1.84 -8.75 -15.48
N HIS A 16 -2.73 -9.58 -16.04
CA HIS A 16 -3.97 -9.94 -15.36
C HIS A 16 -3.78 -10.71 -14.05
N LYS A 17 -2.84 -11.68 -14.00
CA LYS A 17 -2.61 -12.44 -12.76
C LYS A 17 -2.06 -11.57 -11.63
N SER A 18 -1.17 -10.62 -11.93
CA SER A 18 -0.61 -9.72 -10.91
C SER A 18 -1.67 -8.77 -10.34
N TYR A 19 -2.49 -8.16 -11.21
CA TYR A 19 -3.60 -7.31 -10.79
C TYR A 19 -4.65 -8.07 -9.97
N THR A 20 -5.02 -9.29 -10.39
CA THR A 20 -6.00 -10.11 -9.63
C THR A 20 -5.46 -10.51 -8.26
N VAL A 21 -4.19 -10.90 -8.15
CA VAL A 21 -3.57 -11.22 -6.85
C VAL A 21 -3.52 -9.97 -5.95
N GLY A 22 -3.17 -8.80 -6.51
CA GLY A 22 -3.15 -7.56 -5.75
C GLY A 22 -4.53 -7.11 -5.26
N LEU A 23 -5.56 -7.29 -6.09
CA LEU A 23 -6.94 -7.04 -5.72
C LEU A 23 -7.38 -7.93 -4.54
N ILE A 24 -7.12 -9.24 -4.62
CA ILE A 24 -7.47 -10.18 -3.54
C ILE A 24 -6.73 -9.83 -2.25
N LEU A 25 -5.44 -9.49 -2.33
CA LEU A 25 -4.64 -9.10 -1.16
C LEU A 25 -5.17 -7.83 -0.50
N SER A 26 -5.51 -6.81 -1.31
CA SER A 26 -6.09 -5.54 -0.83
C SER A 26 -7.46 -5.74 -0.16
N ILE A 27 -8.31 -6.60 -0.73
CA ILE A 27 -9.60 -6.96 -0.14
C ILE A 27 -9.39 -7.71 1.18
N ALA A 28 -8.50 -8.70 1.21
CA ALA A 28 -8.21 -9.46 2.42
C ALA A 28 -7.68 -8.56 3.55
N LEU A 29 -6.80 -7.62 3.23
CA LEU A 29 -6.26 -6.67 4.20
C LEU A 29 -7.34 -5.71 4.74
N THR A 30 -8.25 -5.26 3.87
CA THR A 30 -9.39 -4.43 4.27
C THR A 30 -10.32 -5.19 5.20
N LEU A 31 -10.63 -6.45 4.88
CA LEU A 31 -11.45 -7.32 5.73
C LEU A 31 -10.77 -7.58 7.07
N ALA A 32 -9.45 -7.74 7.10
CA ALA A 32 -8.69 -7.86 8.35
C ALA A 32 -8.78 -6.59 9.21
N ALA A 33 -8.60 -5.40 8.61
CA ALA A 33 -8.73 -4.12 9.29
C ALA A 33 -10.14 -3.95 9.90
N PHE A 34 -11.17 -4.20 9.09
CA PHE A 34 -12.56 -4.12 9.53
C PHE A 34 -12.89 -5.17 10.59
N GLY A 35 -12.39 -6.39 10.44
CA GLY A 35 -12.56 -7.47 11.41
C GLY A 35 -11.99 -7.12 12.77
N VAL A 36 -10.78 -6.55 12.82
CA VAL A 36 -10.16 -6.09 14.07
C VAL A 36 -11.01 -5.02 14.76
N VAL A 37 -11.56 -4.07 14.01
CA VAL A 37 -12.40 -3.00 14.57
C VAL A 37 -13.78 -3.53 14.99
N MET A 38 -14.43 -4.36 14.17
CA MET A 38 -15.76 -4.93 14.43
C MET A 38 -15.77 -5.90 15.61
N LEU A 39 -14.73 -6.70 15.78
CA LEU A 39 -14.66 -7.62 16.91
C LEU A 39 -14.53 -6.86 18.24
N GLY A 40 -13.94 -5.66 18.24
CA GLY A 40 -13.90 -4.77 19.41
C GLY A 40 -13.26 -5.37 20.67
N LYS A 41 -12.57 -6.52 20.56
CA LYS A 41 -12.02 -7.29 21.69
C LYS A 41 -10.71 -6.70 22.26
N PHE A 42 -10.18 -5.65 21.63
CA PHE A 42 -8.91 -5.03 22.00
C PHE A 42 -9.13 -3.64 22.63
N SER A 43 -8.20 -3.24 23.52
CA SER A 43 -8.15 -1.89 24.07
C SER A 43 -8.14 -0.83 22.97
N ILE A 44 -8.73 0.35 23.23
CA ILE A 44 -8.85 1.45 22.26
C ILE A 44 -7.50 1.79 21.60
N LEU A 45 -6.41 1.74 22.37
CA LEU A 45 -5.05 1.96 21.88
C LEU A 45 -4.57 0.85 20.95
N ALA A 46 -4.80 -0.41 21.32
CA ALA A 46 -4.41 -1.55 20.51
C ALA A 46 -5.17 -1.59 19.18
N THR A 47 -6.47 -1.28 19.20
CA THR A 47 -7.29 -1.15 17.99
C THR A 47 -6.79 0.01 17.11
N ALA A 48 -6.53 1.18 17.70
CA ALA A 48 -6.01 2.33 16.95
C ALA A 48 -4.66 2.06 16.27
N ILE A 49 -3.70 1.46 16.99
CA ILE A 49 -2.40 1.09 16.44
C ILE A 49 -2.57 0.09 15.29
N THR A 50 -3.38 -0.95 15.48
CA THR A 50 -3.59 -1.98 14.44
C THR A 50 -4.21 -1.39 13.18
N VAL A 51 -5.17 -0.49 13.32
CA VAL A 51 -5.80 0.21 12.18
C VAL A 51 -4.78 1.08 11.44
N ILE A 52 -3.96 1.86 12.16
CA ILE A 52 -2.93 2.70 11.55
C ILE A 52 -1.92 1.85 10.77
N VAL A 53 -1.42 0.76 11.38
CA VAL A 53 -0.48 -0.15 10.71
C VAL A 53 -1.11 -0.75 9.46
N THR A 54 -2.34 -1.23 9.57
CA THR A 54 -3.05 -1.84 8.44
C THR A 54 -3.31 -0.83 7.33
N ALA A 55 -3.62 0.43 7.67
CA ALA A 55 -3.80 1.51 6.70
C ALA A 55 -2.49 1.82 5.95
N VAL A 56 -1.34 1.86 6.64
CA VAL A 56 -0.04 2.07 5.99
C VAL A 56 0.29 0.90 5.05
N VAL A 57 0.10 -0.34 5.50
CA VAL A 57 0.33 -1.53 4.66
C VAL A 57 -0.59 -1.50 3.45
N GLN A 58 -1.85 -1.07 3.60
CA GLN A 58 -2.79 -0.96 2.49
C GLN A 58 -2.33 0.04 1.43
N VAL A 59 -1.83 1.20 1.84
CA VAL A 59 -1.23 2.19 0.93
C VAL A 59 -0.07 1.57 0.16
N LEU A 60 0.83 0.84 0.83
CA LEU A 60 1.96 0.15 0.19
C LEU A 60 1.51 -0.94 -0.81
N VAL A 61 0.51 -1.74 -0.44
CA VAL A 61 -0.08 -2.76 -1.33
C VAL A 61 -0.62 -2.10 -2.59
N GLN A 62 -1.36 -1.00 -2.46
CA GLN A 62 -1.91 -0.27 -3.61
C GLN A 62 -0.80 0.28 -4.51
N LEU A 63 0.24 0.86 -3.92
CA LEU A 63 1.37 1.43 -4.62
C LEU A 63 2.20 0.38 -5.39
N ILE A 64 2.42 -0.79 -4.80
CA ILE A 64 3.21 -1.85 -5.42
C ILE A 64 2.38 -2.60 -6.49
N LEU A 65 1.12 -2.94 -6.19
CA LEU A 65 0.31 -3.83 -7.04
C LEU A 65 -0.52 -3.10 -8.10
N PHE A 66 -0.99 -1.87 -7.83
CA PHE A 66 -1.77 -1.09 -8.81
C PHE A 66 -0.92 -0.07 -9.56
N MET A 67 -0.08 0.67 -8.85
CA MET A 67 0.79 1.68 -9.47
C MET A 67 2.05 1.07 -10.10
N HIS A 68 2.24 -0.25 -9.98
CA HIS A 68 3.34 -1.03 -10.56
C HIS A 68 4.69 -0.31 -10.37
N LEU A 69 4.99 0.09 -9.14
CA LEU A 69 6.27 0.68 -8.76
C LEU A 69 7.39 -0.36 -8.96
N GLU A 70 8.00 -0.36 -10.13
CA GLU A 70 9.14 -1.22 -10.46
C GLU A 70 10.44 -0.62 -9.92
N PHE A 71 10.90 -1.06 -8.75
CA PHE A 71 12.23 -0.68 -8.24
C PHE A 71 13.40 -1.29 -9.03
N ARG A 72 13.12 -2.12 -10.06
CA ARG A 72 14.11 -2.91 -10.80
C ARG A 72 14.58 -2.30 -12.13
N THR A 73 13.84 -1.36 -12.71
CA THR A 73 14.24 -0.70 -13.97
C THR A 73 14.90 0.65 -13.69
N GLN A 74 15.80 1.11 -14.58
CA GLN A 74 16.53 2.37 -14.39
C GLN A 74 15.58 3.59 -14.27
N GLN A 75 14.48 3.60 -15.05
CA GLN A 75 13.40 4.60 -14.93
C GLN A 75 12.56 4.41 -13.65
N GLY A 76 12.32 3.17 -13.22
CA GLY A 76 11.56 2.90 -11.99
C GLY A 76 12.32 3.19 -10.68
N ARG A 77 13.67 3.17 -10.71
CA ARG A 77 14.52 3.70 -9.61
C ARG A 77 14.33 5.20 -9.40
N GLU A 78 14.18 5.98 -10.47
CA GLU A 78 13.90 7.41 -10.36
C GLU A 78 12.49 7.65 -9.81
N SER A 79 11.48 6.94 -10.34
CA SER A 79 10.10 7.03 -9.84
C SER A 79 9.95 6.60 -8.36
N GLY A 80 10.66 5.55 -7.94
CA GLY A 80 10.69 5.11 -6.55
C GLY A 80 11.37 6.13 -5.61
N GLY A 81 12.41 6.81 -6.08
CA GLY A 81 13.09 7.88 -5.34
C GLY A 81 12.18 9.08 -5.07
N PHE A 82 11.46 9.56 -6.10
CA PHE A 82 10.49 10.64 -5.94
C PHE A 82 9.36 10.27 -4.98
N PHE A 83 8.87 9.03 -5.03
CA PHE A 83 7.83 8.57 -4.12
C PHE A 83 8.28 8.61 -2.66
N VAL A 84 9.46 8.07 -2.35
CA VAL A 84 10.01 8.10 -0.98
C VAL A 84 10.23 9.54 -0.52
N PHE A 85 10.74 10.40 -1.39
CA PHE A 85 10.92 11.82 -1.09
C PHE A 85 9.58 12.50 -0.75
N THR A 86 8.53 12.27 -1.54
CA THR A 86 7.17 12.77 -1.24
C THR A 86 6.63 12.20 0.07
N ALA A 87 6.82 10.91 0.35
CA ALA A 87 6.37 10.29 1.59
C ALA A 87 7.06 10.91 2.83
N VAL A 88 8.37 11.20 2.75
CA VAL A 88 9.12 11.89 3.80
C VAL A 88 8.58 13.32 4.00
N ILE A 89 8.32 14.06 2.92
CA ILE A 89 7.73 15.40 3.00
C ILE A 89 6.36 15.35 3.69
N ILE A 90 5.49 14.42 3.30
CA ILE A 90 4.18 14.24 3.93
C ILE A 90 4.35 13.94 5.42
N GLY A 91 5.28 13.04 5.78
CA GLY A 91 5.60 12.73 7.18
C GLY A 91 6.05 13.95 7.98
N LEU A 92 6.93 14.78 7.40
CA LEU A 92 7.39 16.02 8.01
C LEU A 92 6.27 17.05 8.18
N ILE A 93 5.41 17.22 7.16
CA ILE A 93 4.31 18.18 7.23
C ILE A 93 3.25 17.73 8.24
N VAL A 94 2.82 16.47 8.19
CA VAL A 94 1.79 15.95 9.10
C VAL A 94 2.32 15.87 10.53
N GLY A 95 3.51 15.29 10.71
CA GLY A 95 4.14 15.17 12.02
C GLY A 95 4.48 16.54 12.61
N GLY A 96 5.06 17.44 11.80
CA GLY A 96 5.35 18.82 12.20
C GLY A 96 4.10 19.60 12.56
N SER A 97 3.04 19.51 11.74
CA SER A 97 1.75 20.17 12.02
C SER A 97 1.11 19.66 13.32
N LEU A 98 1.11 18.35 13.55
CA LEU A 98 0.58 17.76 14.77
C LEU A 98 1.40 18.19 16.00
N TRP A 99 2.74 18.22 15.88
CA TRP A 99 3.62 18.74 16.92
C TRP A 99 3.30 20.19 17.24
N ILE A 100 3.22 21.04 16.22
CA ILE A 100 2.99 22.48 16.37
C ILE A 100 1.65 22.73 17.05
N MET A 101 0.58 22.08 16.60
CA MET A 101 -0.73 22.20 17.25
C MET A 101 -0.71 21.68 18.69
N HIS A 102 -0.02 20.58 18.96
CA HIS A 102 0.11 20.06 20.33
C HIS A 102 0.87 21.02 21.24
N HIS A 103 1.96 21.61 20.75
CA HIS A 103 2.79 22.56 21.48
C HIS A 103 2.04 23.88 21.73
N LEU A 104 1.36 24.43 20.73
CA LEU A 104 0.50 25.61 20.90
C LEU A 104 -0.62 25.33 21.90
N ARG A 105 -1.24 24.16 21.87
CA ARG A 105 -2.29 23.79 22.83
C ARG A 105 -1.79 23.77 24.26
N LEU A 106 -0.58 23.25 24.50
CA LEU A 106 0.01 23.20 25.85
C LEU A 106 0.50 24.57 26.35
N ASN A 107 0.81 25.50 25.46
CA ASN A 107 1.35 26.81 25.84
C ASN A 107 0.32 27.95 25.83
N LEU A 108 -0.78 27.82 25.08
CA LEU A 108 -1.84 28.83 24.98
C LEU A 108 -3.08 28.51 25.82
N MET A 109 -3.15 27.33 26.43
CA MET A 109 -4.12 26.95 27.46
C MET A 109 -3.41 26.87 28.80
#